data_AF-A0A968A571-F1
#
_entry.id   AF-A0A968A571-F1
#
_cell.length_a   1.000
_cell.length_b   1.000
_cell.length_c   1.000
_cell.angle_alpha   90.00
_cell.angle_beta   90.00
_cell.angle_gamma   90.00
#
_symmetry.space_group_name_H-M   'P 1'
#
loop_
_entity.id
_entity.type
_entity.pdbx_description
1 polymer ?
#
loop_
_entity_poly.entity_id
_entity_poly.type
_entity_poly.pdbx_seq_one_letter_code
_entity_poly.pdbx_strand_id
1 'polypeptide(L)' 'GYNEFLYLWKDAAAVITDSGGIQEETTALQVPCITVRNSTERPITVEIGTNEVI' A
#
# COMPACT_ATOMS: atom_id res chain seq x y z
N GLY A 1 -1.58 19.16 -2.81
CA GLY A 1 -1.61 18.82 -1.39
C GLY A 1 -1.66 17.31 -1.22
N TYR A 2 -1.88 16.80 -0.01
CA TYR A 2 -1.93 15.36 0.24
C TYR A 2 -3.18 14.70 -0.37
N ASN A 3 -4.32 15.40 -0.42
CA ASN A 3 -5.53 14.89 -1.07
C ASN A 3 -5.31 14.65 -2.57
N GLU A 4 -4.55 15.51 -3.23
CA GLU A 4 -4.19 15.35 -4.63
C GLU A 4 -3.24 14.15 -4.85
N PHE A 5 -2.47 13.79 -3.83
CA PHE A 5 -1.57 12.65 -3.85
C PHE A 5 -2.36 11.32 -3.82
N LEU A 6 -3.43 11.24 -3.01
CA LEU A 6 -4.33 10.07 -2.98
C LEU A 6 -4.90 9.71 -4.36
N TYR A 7 -5.17 10.70 -5.21
CA TYR A 7 -5.68 10.45 -6.57
C TYR A 7 -4.71 9.67 -7.46
N LEU A 8 -3.42 9.59 -7.12
CA LEU A 8 -2.44 8.88 -7.93
C LEU A 8 -2.58 7.36 -7.84
N TRP A 9 -2.93 6.82 -6.66
CA TRP A 9 -3.03 5.38 -6.47
C TRP A 9 -4.45 4.87 -6.25
N LYS A 10 -5.44 5.72 -5.96
CA LYS A 10 -6.80 5.24 -5.63
C LYS A 10 -7.44 4.37 -6.72
N ASP A 11 -7.06 4.57 -7.99
CA ASP A 11 -7.56 3.82 -9.15
C ASP A 11 -6.45 3.02 -9.85
N ALA A 12 -5.28 2.88 -9.21
CA ALA A 12 -4.18 2.12 -9.79
C ALA A 12 -4.49 0.62 -9.80
N ALA A 13 -3.94 -0.10 -10.77
CA ALA A 13 -4.03 -1.57 -10.80
C ALA A 13 -3.23 -2.21 -9.65
N ALA A 14 -2.11 -1.59 -9.28
CA ALA A 14 -1.29 -1.92 -8.12
C ALA A 14 -0.36 -0.74 -7.77
N VAL A 15 0.20 -0.75 -6.57
CA VAL A 15 1.21 0.21 -6.09
C VAL A 15 2.47 -0.52 -5.68
N ILE A 16 3.63 0.02 -6.04
CA ILE A 16 4.94 -0.43 -5.54
C ILE A 16 5.50 0.68 -4.67
N THR A 17 5.84 0.38 -3.41
CA THR A 17 6.23 1.40 -2.43
C THR A 17 7.16 0.83 -1.36
N ASP A 18 7.88 1.68 -0.65
CA ASP A 18 8.55 1.38 0.63
C ASP A 18 7.90 2.12 1.81
N SER A 19 6.90 2.97 1.55
CA SER A 19 6.21 3.78 2.54
C SER A 19 5.22 2.97 3.37
N GLY A 20 5.31 3.07 4.70
CA GLY A 20 4.35 2.47 5.62
C GLY A 20 2.94 3.07 5.53
N GLY A 21 2.83 4.40 5.35
CA GLY A 21 1.54 5.07 5.22
C GLY A 21 0.79 4.65 3.95
N ILE A 22 1.51 4.52 2.83
CA ILE A 22 0.90 4.08 1.57
C ILE A 22 0.39 2.64 1.69
N GLN A 23 1.07 1.75 2.43
CA GLN A 23 0.55 0.39 2.68
C GLN A 23 -0.84 0.43 3.35
N GLU A 24 -1.02 1.29 4.36
CA GLU A 24 -2.30 1.45 5.06
C GLU A 24 -3.38 2.04 4.14
N GLU A 25 -3.02 3.06 3.36
CA GLU A 25 -3.92 3.75 2.45
C GLU A 25 -4.38 2.86 1.30
N THR A 26 -3.48 2.07 0.69
CA THR A 26 -3.82 1.12 -0.37
C THR A 26 -4.68 -0.02 0.15
N THR A 27 -4.41 -0.53 1.36
CA THR A 27 -5.25 -1.52 2.02
C THR A 27 -6.66 -0.98 2.27
N ALA A 28 -6.79 0.25 2.76
CA ALA A 28 -8.09 0.88 3.00
C ALA A 28 -8.91 1.04 1.71
N LEU A 29 -8.25 1.27 0.57
CA LEU A 29 -8.88 1.42 -0.74
C LEU A 29 -8.99 0.12 -1.54
N GLN A 30 -8.53 -1.02 -0.99
CA GLN A 30 -8.48 -2.31 -1.68
C GLN A 30 -7.69 -2.27 -3.01
N VAL A 31 -6.65 -1.45 -3.05
CA VAL A 31 -5.69 -1.40 -4.15
C VAL A 31 -4.52 -2.33 -3.83
N PRO A 32 -4.14 -3.28 -4.71
CA PRO A 32 -3.01 -4.17 -4.48
C PRO A 32 -1.69 -3.40 -4.25
N CYS A 33 -0.90 -3.84 -3.29
CA CYS A 33 0.37 -3.22 -2.94
C CYS A 33 1.52 -4.24 -2.94
N ILE A 34 2.70 -3.80 -3.38
CA ILE A 34 3.96 -4.51 -3.26
C ILE A 34 4.92 -3.61 -2.47
N THR A 35 5.27 -4.02 -1.26
CA THR A 35 6.25 -3.34 -0.43
C THR A 35 7.65 -3.84 -0.74
N VAL A 36 8.55 -2.95 -1.17
CA VAL A 36 9.95 -3.30 -1.46
C VAL A 36 10.82 -3.11 -0.20
N ARG A 37 10.66 -4.01 0.78
CA ARG A 37 11.36 -4.02 2.07
C ARG A 37 11.49 -5.45 2.58
N ASN A 38 12.53 -5.72 3.36
CA ASN A 38 12.70 -7.03 4.01
C ASN A 38 11.66 -7.33 5.12
N SER A 39 10.95 -6.31 5.61
CA SER A 39 9.91 -6.44 6.63
C SER A 39 9.03 -5.19 6.69
N THR A 40 7.84 -5.34 7.27
CA THR A 40 6.91 -4.21 7.51
C THR A 40 6.41 -4.20 8.95
N GLU A 41 6.29 -3.00 9.50
CA GLU A 41 5.59 -2.70 10.75
C GLU A 41 4.05 -2.69 10.60
N ARG A 42 3.52 -3.02 9.40
CA ARG A 42 2.09 -3.10 9.07
C ARG A 42 1.66 -4.54 8.70
N PRO A 43 1.86 -5.55 9.56
CA PRO A 43 1.64 -6.96 9.23
C PRO A 43 0.20 -7.24 8.76
N ILE A 44 -0.77 -6.50 9.31
CA ILE A 44 -2.18 -6.63 8.96
C ILE A 44 -2.46 -6.42 7.47
N THR A 45 -1.67 -5.59 6.78
CA THR A 45 -1.82 -5.33 5.33
C THR A 45 -1.51 -6.57 4.48
N VAL A 46 -0.61 -7.43 4.98
CA VAL A 46 -0.25 -8.72 4.40
C VAL A 46 -1.24 -9.81 4.83
N GLU A 47 -1.63 -9.84 6.11
CA GLU A 47 -2.60 -10.81 6.63
C GLU A 47 -3.97 -10.71 5.96
N ILE A 48 -4.42 -9.49 5.64
CA ILE A 48 -5.65 -9.23 4.86
C ILE A 48 -5.46 -9.59 3.37
N GLY A 49 -4.22 -9.73 2.90
CA GLY A 49 -3.90 -10.13 1.53
C GLY A 49 -3.89 -8.98 0.51
N THR A 50 -3.96 -7.73 0.97
CA THR A 50 -3.89 -6.54 0.09
C THR A 50 -2.46 -6.14 -0.27
N ASN A 51 -1.48 -6.62 0.47
CA ASN A 51 -0.08 -6.25 0.32
C ASN A 51 0.83 -7.49 0.32
N GLU A 52 1.88 -7.47 -0.50
CA GLU A 52 2.96 -8.44 -0.49
C GLU A 52 4.28 -7.71 -0.18
N VAL A 53 5.09 -8.27 0.72
CA VAL A 53 6.38 -7.68 1.11
C VAL A 53 7.49 -8.52 0.49
N ILE A 54 8.33 -7.88 -0.34
CA ILE A 54 9.41 -8.50 -1.10
C ILE A 54 10.78 -7.90 -0.79
#